data_AF-A0A4Q4D1W8-F1
#
_entry.id   AF-A0A4Q4D1W8-F1
#
_cell.length_a   1.000
_cell.length_b   1.000
_cell.length_c   1.000
_cell.angle_alpha   90.00
_cell.angle_beta   90.00
_cell.angle_gamma   90.00
#
_symmetry.space_group_name_H-M   'P 1'
#
loop_
_entity.id
_entity.type
_entity.pdbx_description
1 polymer ?
#
loop_
_entity_poly.entity_id
_entity_poly.type
_entity_poly.pdbx_seq_one_letter_code
_entity_poly.pdbx_strand_id
1 'polypeptide(L)'
;FMSKKSVFDAPVAGRLMRAMKHVSVDRWTGASAYRDARRRLDDGDVVGVFPEATISRSFRLKPFKPGAAGLAISRGVPLVPCIIWGSQRVMTVDGRRSLRRGKAITITLGAPLHASPDETVLSLTERLHHAMEALLDEAIASYPDQPRNDEDRWWIPADAGGTAPDVESAARLDREALARIGAPSD
;
A
#
# COMPACT_ATOMS: atom_id res chain seq x y z
N PHE A 1 1.20 5.77 -9.21
CA PHE A 1 0.87 4.53 -8.49
C PHE A 1 1.18 3.34 -9.36
N MET A 2 2.15 2.53 -8.93
CA MET A 2 2.47 1.24 -9.51
C MET A 2 1.40 0.21 -9.10
N SER A 3 0.75 -0.48 -10.04
CA SER A 3 -0.28 -1.48 -9.72
C SER A 3 -0.23 -2.71 -10.62
N LYS A 4 -0.64 -3.86 -10.08
CA LYS A 4 -0.58 -5.18 -10.72
C LYS A 4 -1.42 -5.21 -12.01
N LYS A 5 -0.87 -5.78 -13.09
CA LYS A 5 -1.55 -5.93 -14.39
C LYS A 5 -2.97 -6.52 -14.30
N SER A 6 -3.20 -7.49 -13.40
CA SER A 6 -4.52 -8.11 -13.20
C SER A 6 -5.61 -7.15 -12.68
N VAL A 7 -5.24 -5.99 -12.13
CA VAL A 7 -6.21 -4.94 -11.73
C VAL A 7 -6.69 -4.16 -12.96
N PHE A 8 -5.88 -4.12 -14.02
CA PHE A 8 -6.25 -3.51 -15.30
C PHE A 8 -7.21 -4.36 -16.14
N ASP A 9 -7.31 -5.66 -15.86
CA ASP A 9 -8.21 -6.59 -16.56
C ASP A 9 -9.65 -6.57 -16.01
N ALA A 10 -9.85 -6.00 -14.81
CA ALA A 10 -11.19 -5.79 -14.26
C ALA A 10 -11.90 -4.61 -14.97
N PRO A 11 -13.10 -4.78 -15.56
CA PRO A 11 -13.68 -3.82 -16.51
C PRO A 11 -14.04 -2.43 -15.93
N VAL A 12 -14.15 -2.33 -14.60
CA VAL A 12 -14.42 -1.07 -13.87
C VAL A 12 -13.14 -0.55 -13.19
N ALA A 13 -12.40 -1.40 -12.49
CA ALA A 13 -11.16 -1.01 -11.84
C ALA A 13 -10.07 -0.62 -12.86
N GLY A 14 -9.93 -1.35 -13.98
CA GLY A 14 -9.00 -1.01 -15.05
C GLY A 14 -9.30 0.29 -15.77
N ARG A 15 -10.58 0.69 -15.89
CA ARG A 15 -10.96 2.00 -16.43
C ARG A 15 -10.59 3.14 -15.48
N LEU A 16 -10.81 2.96 -14.19
CA LEU A 16 -10.44 3.92 -13.15
C LEU A 16 -8.92 4.07 -13.02
N MET A 17 -8.18 2.96 -13.05
CA MET A 17 -6.71 2.94 -12.95
C MET A 17 -6.04 3.60 -14.16
N ARG A 18 -6.58 3.40 -15.38
CA ARG A 18 -6.13 4.11 -16.59
C ARG A 18 -6.48 5.60 -16.54
N ALA A 19 -7.67 5.96 -16.05
CA ALA A 19 -8.09 7.35 -15.89
C ALA A 19 -7.25 8.13 -14.87
N MET A 20 -6.73 7.45 -13.83
CA MET A 20 -5.86 8.03 -12.80
C MET A 20 -4.35 7.97 -13.16
N LYS A 21 -3.98 7.77 -14.44
CA LYS A 21 -2.59 7.64 -14.95
C LYS A 21 -1.70 6.64 -14.18
N HIS A 22 -2.27 5.60 -13.57
CA HIS A 22 -1.49 4.61 -12.82
C HIS A 22 -0.53 3.87 -13.75
N VAL A 23 0.73 3.70 -13.31
CA VAL A 23 1.73 2.89 -14.02
C VAL A 23 1.34 1.43 -13.81
N SER A 24 1.00 0.75 -14.90
CA SER A 24 0.81 -0.71 -14.92
C SER A 24 2.16 -1.38 -14.66
N VAL A 25 2.29 -2.05 -13.51
CA VAL A 25 3.47 -2.84 -13.16
C VAL A 25 3.10 -4.31 -13.22
N ASP A 26 3.66 -4.97 -14.22
CA ASP A 26 3.61 -6.42 -14.33
C ASP A 26 4.53 -7.04 -13.28
N ARG A 27 4.05 -8.09 -12.59
CA ARG A 27 4.82 -8.81 -11.56
C ARG A 27 6.09 -9.47 -12.14
N TRP A 28 6.17 -9.57 -13.47
CA TRP A 28 7.26 -10.15 -14.25
C TRP A 28 8.22 -9.11 -14.86
N THR A 29 7.96 -7.80 -14.73
CA THR A 29 8.71 -6.74 -15.44
C THR A 29 9.12 -5.57 -14.54
N GLY A 30 9.49 -5.84 -13.28
CA GLY A 30 9.89 -4.81 -12.31
C GLY A 30 10.95 -3.82 -12.82
N ALA A 31 11.87 -4.26 -13.67
CA ALA A 31 12.85 -3.39 -14.31
C ALA A 31 12.24 -2.39 -15.31
N SER A 32 11.18 -2.77 -16.03
CA SER A 32 10.49 -1.87 -16.97
C SER A 32 9.70 -0.78 -16.25
N ALA A 33 9.03 -1.14 -15.16
CA ALA A 33 8.30 -0.21 -14.31
C ALA A 33 9.23 0.79 -13.63
N TYR A 34 10.39 0.33 -13.16
CA TYR A 34 11.42 1.20 -12.60
C TYR A 34 11.93 2.21 -13.63
N ARG A 35 12.16 1.79 -14.88
CA ARG A 35 12.56 2.72 -15.97
C ARG A 35 11.47 3.73 -16.31
N ASP A 36 10.20 3.32 -16.35
CA ASP A 36 9.09 4.26 -16.60
C ASP A 36 8.94 5.26 -15.46
N ALA A 37 9.03 4.80 -14.20
CA ALA A 37 9.00 5.66 -13.03
C ALA A 37 10.14 6.69 -13.06
N ARG A 38 11.36 6.29 -13.45
CA ARG A 38 12.49 7.21 -13.62
C ARG A 38 12.19 8.30 -14.65
N ARG A 39 11.75 7.92 -15.85
CA ARG A 39 11.43 8.88 -16.91
C ARG A 39 10.35 9.87 -16.46
N ARG A 40 9.28 9.38 -15.85
CA ARG A 40 8.20 10.26 -15.34
C ARG A 40 8.70 11.26 -14.32
N LEU A 41 9.57 10.84 -13.40
CA LEU A 41 10.19 11.76 -12.45
C LEU A 41 11.06 12.82 -13.16
N ASP A 42 11.79 12.42 -14.21
CA ASP A 42 12.58 13.36 -15.02
C ASP A 42 11.68 14.37 -15.75
N ASP A 43 10.46 13.97 -16.14
CA ASP A 43 9.43 14.82 -16.76
C ASP A 43 8.67 15.71 -15.73
N GLY A 44 8.98 15.60 -14.44
CA GLY A 44 8.33 16.36 -13.36
C GLY A 44 6.99 15.77 -12.86
N ASP A 45 6.65 14.54 -13.26
CA ASP A 45 5.43 13.86 -12.81
C ASP A 45 5.58 13.29 -11.39
N VAL A 46 4.44 13.15 -10.70
CA VAL A 46 4.36 12.49 -9.40
C VAL A 46 4.16 10.97 -9.56
N VAL A 47 5.04 10.18 -8.96
CA VAL A 47 4.97 8.71 -9.00
C VAL A 47 4.57 8.14 -7.65
N GLY A 48 3.31 7.69 -7.53
CA GLY A 48 2.88 6.90 -6.37
C GLY A 48 3.47 5.47 -6.38
N VAL A 49 3.86 4.96 -5.22
CA VAL A 49 4.41 3.60 -5.03
C VAL A 49 3.76 2.98 -3.81
N PHE A 50 3.38 1.70 -3.90
CA PHE A 50 3.01 0.90 -2.74
C PHE A 50 4.24 0.08 -2.34
N PRO A 51 4.98 0.49 -1.29
CA PRO A 51 6.19 -0.21 -0.87
C PRO A 51 5.86 -1.58 -0.26
N GLU A 52 4.64 -1.70 0.27
CA GLU A 52 4.00 -2.93 0.68
C GLU A 52 3.44 -3.66 -0.56
N ALA A 53 4.14 -4.70 -1.01
CA ALA A 53 3.84 -5.35 -2.28
C ALA A 53 2.42 -5.97 -2.39
N THR A 54 1.72 -6.13 -1.26
CA THR A 54 0.35 -6.63 -1.16
C THR A 54 -0.41 -5.91 -0.06
N ILE A 55 -1.74 -5.90 -0.16
CA ILE A 55 -2.63 -5.40 0.90
C ILE A 55 -2.49 -6.30 2.14
N SER A 56 -2.33 -5.69 3.31
CA SER A 56 -2.25 -6.40 4.58
C SER A 56 -3.61 -6.91 5.06
N ARG A 57 -3.67 -8.16 5.56
CA ARG A 57 -4.85 -8.70 6.24
C ARG A 57 -4.99 -8.22 7.68
N SER A 58 -3.88 -7.85 8.33
CA SER A 58 -3.89 -7.28 9.69
C SER A 58 -4.18 -5.78 9.70
N PHE A 59 -4.23 -5.16 8.53
CA PHE A 59 -4.26 -3.70 8.35
C PHE A 59 -3.09 -2.95 9.00
N ARG A 60 -2.03 -3.68 9.39
CA ARG A 60 -0.71 -3.15 9.75
C ARG A 60 0.25 -3.27 8.57
N LEU A 61 1.22 -2.37 8.51
CA LEU A 61 2.22 -2.33 7.45
C LEU A 61 3.10 -3.59 7.50
N LYS A 62 3.35 -4.19 6.34
CA LYS A 62 4.36 -5.23 6.15
C LYS A 62 5.73 -4.63 5.80
N PRO A 63 6.80 -5.45 5.81
CA PRO A 63 8.11 -5.02 5.35
C PRO A 63 8.09 -4.39 3.95
N PHE A 64 8.78 -3.26 3.82
CA PHE A 64 8.83 -2.48 2.58
C PHE A 64 9.90 -2.99 1.62
N LYS A 65 9.58 -2.91 0.32
CA LYS A 65 10.58 -3.12 -0.73
C LYS A 65 11.43 -1.85 -0.95
N PRO A 66 12.74 -1.98 -1.20
CA PRO A 66 13.65 -0.85 -1.29
C PRO A 66 13.50 0.01 -2.57
N GLY A 67 12.66 -0.40 -3.52
CA GLY A 67 12.59 0.23 -4.85
C GLY A 67 12.18 1.71 -4.83
N ALA A 68 11.33 2.12 -3.89
CA ALA A 68 10.93 3.52 -3.75
C ALA A 68 12.09 4.39 -3.26
N ALA A 69 12.78 3.96 -2.21
CA ALA A 69 13.97 4.63 -1.67
C ALA A 69 15.11 4.69 -2.70
N GLY A 70 15.35 3.61 -3.43
CA GLY A 70 16.34 3.58 -4.50
C GLY A 70 16.04 4.59 -5.60
N LEU A 71 14.76 4.74 -5.98
CA LEU A 71 14.34 5.72 -6.97
C LEU A 71 14.57 7.15 -6.47
N ALA A 72 14.16 7.44 -5.23
CA ALA A 72 14.32 8.74 -4.59
C ALA A 72 15.78 9.19 -4.52
N ILE A 73 16.67 8.33 -4.00
CA ILE A 73 18.12 8.59 -3.95
C ILE A 73 18.67 8.82 -5.36
N SER A 74 18.34 7.94 -6.31
CA SER A 74 18.93 8.01 -7.65
C SER A 74 18.52 9.23 -8.48
N ARG A 75 17.44 9.92 -8.08
CA ARG A 75 16.89 11.09 -8.78
C ARG A 75 16.92 12.36 -7.93
N GLY A 76 17.34 12.28 -6.66
CA GLY A 76 17.34 13.42 -5.76
C GLY A 76 15.93 13.97 -5.47
N VAL A 77 14.90 13.12 -5.51
CA VAL A 77 13.50 13.53 -5.28
C VAL A 77 13.03 13.11 -3.88
N PRO A 78 12.13 13.88 -3.24
CA PRO A 78 11.58 13.49 -1.95
C PRO A 78 10.60 12.32 -2.04
N LEU A 79 10.52 11.53 -0.97
CA LEU A 79 9.43 10.60 -0.73
C LEU A 79 8.37 11.27 0.12
N VAL A 80 7.10 11.20 -0.28
CA VAL A 80 5.97 11.69 0.54
C VAL A 80 5.22 10.49 1.10
N PRO A 81 5.31 10.22 2.41
CA PRO A 81 4.54 9.15 3.06
C PRO A 81 3.03 9.39 2.90
N CYS A 82 2.26 8.35 2.59
CA CYS A 82 0.82 8.46 2.40
C CYS A 82 0.11 7.21 2.93
N ILE A 83 -0.87 7.40 3.81
CA ILE A 83 -1.75 6.35 4.31
C ILE A 83 -3.17 6.56 3.78
N ILE A 84 -3.81 5.47 3.38
CA ILE A 84 -5.22 5.44 2.98
C ILE A 84 -5.95 4.49 3.92
N TRP A 85 -6.77 5.04 4.80
CA TRP A 85 -7.54 4.31 5.80
C TRP A 85 -9.05 4.32 5.49
N GLY A 86 -9.76 3.24 5.81
CA GLY A 86 -11.19 3.06 5.54
C GLY A 86 -11.51 2.45 4.17
N SER A 87 -10.55 2.43 3.23
CA SER A 87 -10.71 1.80 1.91
C SER A 87 -10.98 0.27 2.01
N GLN A 88 -10.40 -0.40 3.01
CA GLN A 88 -10.60 -1.82 3.30
C GLN A 88 -12.07 -2.17 3.62
N ARG A 89 -12.86 -1.20 4.10
CA ARG A 89 -14.29 -1.39 4.38
C ARG A 89 -15.12 -1.44 3.10
N VAL A 90 -14.62 -0.85 2.01
CA VAL A 90 -15.27 -0.90 0.70
C VAL A 90 -14.97 -2.22 0.01
N MET A 91 -13.69 -2.62 0.00
CA MET A 91 -13.20 -3.85 -0.60
C MET A 91 -11.88 -4.25 0.08
N THR A 92 -11.79 -5.50 0.54
CA THR A 92 -10.55 -6.09 1.07
C THR A 92 -10.23 -7.42 0.37
N VAL A 93 -9.02 -7.93 0.59
CA VAL A 93 -8.49 -9.17 -0.04
C VAL A 93 -9.31 -10.42 0.26
N ASP A 94 -10.03 -10.46 1.38
CA ASP A 94 -10.82 -11.62 1.83
C ASP A 94 -12.28 -11.59 1.33
N GLY A 95 -12.54 -10.91 0.21
CA GLY A 95 -13.82 -10.95 -0.48
C GLY A 95 -14.96 -10.16 0.17
N ARG A 96 -14.74 -9.56 1.35
CA ARG A 96 -15.70 -8.62 1.95
C ARG A 96 -15.75 -7.35 1.10
N ARG A 97 -16.87 -7.16 0.40
CA ARG A 97 -17.14 -5.97 -0.41
C ARG A 97 -18.48 -5.38 -0.01
N SER A 98 -18.51 -4.07 0.20
CA SER A 98 -19.76 -3.36 0.46
C SER A 98 -19.71 -1.97 -0.13
N LEU A 99 -20.50 -1.77 -1.18
CA LEU A 99 -20.64 -0.53 -1.95
C LEU A 99 -21.67 0.44 -1.32
N ARG A 100 -22.10 0.18 -0.08
CA ARG A 100 -22.97 1.10 0.64
C ARG A 100 -22.22 2.41 0.90
N ARG A 101 -22.91 3.52 0.66
CA ARG A 101 -22.43 4.87 1.00
C ARG A 101 -22.34 5.05 2.52
N GLY A 102 -21.61 6.08 2.96
CA GLY A 102 -21.46 6.39 4.39
C GLY A 102 -20.27 5.72 5.06
N LYS A 103 -19.19 5.44 4.30
CA LYS A 103 -17.91 4.99 4.85
C LYS A 103 -16.88 6.07 4.60
N ALA A 104 -16.27 6.59 5.66
CA ALA A 104 -15.18 7.54 5.52
C ALA A 104 -13.96 6.86 4.90
N ILE A 105 -13.31 7.53 3.94
CA ILE A 105 -11.97 7.16 3.47
C ILE A 105 -11.06 8.33 3.85
N THR A 106 -10.13 8.08 4.76
CA THR A 106 -9.16 9.06 5.23
C THR A 106 -7.87 8.88 4.44
N ILE A 107 -7.32 9.98 3.92
CA ILE A 107 -6.01 9.99 3.27
C ILE A 107 -5.14 10.94 4.09
N THR A 108 -4.08 10.39 4.70
CA THR A 108 -3.15 11.15 5.52
C THR A 108 -1.80 11.22 4.82
N LEU A 109 -1.27 12.42 4.65
CA LEU A 109 0.03 12.68 4.02
C LEU A 109 1.03 13.12 5.09
N GLY A 110 2.22 12.52 5.05
CA GLY A 110 3.33 12.90 5.91
C GLY A 110 4.19 14.02 5.34
N ALA A 111 5.14 14.47 6.17
CA ALA A 111 6.18 15.37 5.73
C ALA A 111 7.07 14.71 4.64
N PRO A 112 7.53 15.46 3.64
CA PRO A 112 8.47 14.95 2.64
C PRO A 112 9.78 14.47 3.29
N LEU A 113 10.21 13.26 2.94
CA LEU A 113 11.48 12.67 3.33
C LEU A 113 12.49 12.85 2.20
N HIS A 114 13.53 13.64 2.47
CA HIS A 114 14.69 13.74 1.59
C HIS A 114 15.75 12.75 2.01
N ALA A 115 16.44 12.16 1.02
CA ALA A 115 17.62 11.35 1.26
C ALA A 115 18.77 12.23 1.74
N SER A 116 19.46 11.80 2.80
CA SER A 116 20.72 12.44 3.20
C SER A 116 21.85 12.04 2.25
N PRO A 117 22.93 12.84 2.11
CA PRO A 117 24.00 12.59 1.13
C PRO A 117 24.60 11.18 1.17
N ASP A 118 24.74 10.60 2.37
CA ASP A 118 25.33 9.27 2.59
C ASP A 118 24.29 8.22 3.03
N GLU A 119 23.00 8.52 2.87
CA GLU A 119 21.92 7.63 3.30
C GLU A 119 21.83 6.41 2.37
N THR A 120 21.86 5.21 2.96
CA THR A 120 21.67 3.99 2.20
C THR A 120 20.20 3.80 1.82
N VAL A 121 19.96 3.06 0.74
CA VAL A 121 18.58 2.70 0.31
C VAL A 121 17.81 1.99 1.41
N LEU A 122 18.46 1.13 2.18
CA LEU A 122 17.83 0.39 3.28
C LEU A 122 17.45 1.34 4.42
N SER A 123 18.35 2.23 4.83
CA SER A 123 18.08 3.21 5.90
C SER A 123 16.93 4.15 5.53
N LEU A 124 16.89 4.65 4.29
CA LEU A 124 15.76 5.46 3.83
C LEU A 124 14.44 4.66 3.77
N THR A 125 14.52 3.38 3.45
CA THR A 125 13.34 2.48 3.46
C THR A 125 12.80 2.30 4.88
N GLU A 126 13.68 2.14 5.87
CA GLU A 126 13.30 2.04 7.29
C GLU A 126 12.70 3.34 7.82
N ARG A 127 13.30 4.50 7.50
CA ARG A 127 12.71 5.80 7.87
C ARG A 127 11.35 6.02 7.24
N LEU A 128 11.19 5.64 5.97
CA LEU A 128 9.89 5.67 5.30
C LEU A 128 8.87 4.77 6.01
N HIS A 129 9.28 3.55 6.39
CA HIS A 129 8.42 2.63 7.13
C HIS A 129 7.95 3.23 8.46
N HIS A 130 8.87 3.72 9.29
CA HIS A 130 8.52 4.34 10.57
C HIS A 130 7.63 5.58 10.41
N ALA A 131 7.90 6.43 9.42
CA ALA A 131 7.05 7.58 9.14
C ALA A 131 5.63 7.16 8.73
N MET A 132 5.50 6.12 7.90
CA MET A 132 4.20 5.60 7.49
C MET A 132 3.47 4.87 8.63
N GLU A 133 4.19 4.21 9.54
CA GLU A 133 3.62 3.55 10.71
C GLU A 133 2.99 4.56 11.67
N ALA A 134 3.70 5.65 11.98
CA ALA A 134 3.16 6.74 12.79
C ALA A 134 1.91 7.38 12.16
N LEU A 135 1.92 7.59 10.84
CA LEU A 135 0.74 8.11 10.12
C LEU A 135 -0.43 7.11 10.11
N LEU A 136 -0.14 5.82 10.11
CA LEU A 136 -1.16 4.79 10.18
C LEU A 136 -1.84 4.80 11.55
N ASP A 137 -1.07 4.89 12.62
CA ASP A 137 -1.59 5.02 13.98
C ASP A 137 -2.47 6.27 14.12
N GLU A 138 -2.02 7.42 13.58
CA GLU A 138 -2.81 8.64 13.55
C GLU A 138 -4.11 8.45 12.75
N ALA A 139 -4.05 7.83 11.57
CA ALA A 139 -5.21 7.60 10.72
C ALA A 139 -6.24 6.66 11.36
N ILE A 140 -5.77 5.67 12.14
CA ILE A 140 -6.64 4.78 12.92
C ILE A 140 -7.28 5.54 14.07
N ALA A 141 -6.48 6.29 14.85
CA ALA A 141 -6.95 7.00 16.04
C ALA A 141 -7.93 8.15 15.71
N SER A 142 -7.70 8.85 14.59
CA SER A 142 -8.54 9.96 14.14
C SER A 142 -9.73 9.54 13.25
N TYR A 143 -9.92 8.23 13.03
CA TYR A 143 -10.95 7.75 12.12
C TYR A 143 -12.36 8.07 12.64
N PRO A 144 -13.23 8.72 11.84
CA PRO A 144 -14.52 9.22 12.33
C PRO A 144 -15.58 8.12 12.51
N ASP A 145 -15.44 6.99 11.81
CA ASP A 145 -16.42 5.92 11.88
C ASP A 145 -16.07 4.93 13.00
N GLN A 146 -17.08 4.49 13.74
CA GLN A 146 -16.97 3.46 14.77
C GLN A 146 -17.62 2.14 14.31
N PRO A 147 -17.17 0.98 14.81
CA PRO A 147 -17.86 -0.29 14.60
C PRO A 147 -19.30 -0.22 15.08
N ARG A 148 -20.23 -0.76 14.31
CA ARG A 148 -21.65 -0.80 14.70
C ARG A 148 -21.91 -1.73 15.88
N ASN A 149 -21.11 -2.79 15.99
CA ASN A 149 -21.16 -3.81 17.02
C ASN A 149 -19.83 -4.60 17.03
N ASP A 150 -19.72 -5.56 17.94
CA ASP A 150 -18.53 -6.40 18.10
C ASP A 150 -18.16 -7.21 16.84
N GLU A 151 -19.16 -7.62 16.05
CA GLU A 151 -18.97 -8.33 14.78
C GLU A 151 -18.44 -7.41 13.66
N ASP A 152 -18.67 -6.10 13.77
CA ASP A 152 -18.23 -5.08 12.81
C ASP A 152 -16.81 -4.58 13.09
N ARG A 153 -16.11 -5.11 14.10
CA ARG A 153 -14.71 -4.75 14.43
C ARG A 153 -13.65 -5.35 13.50
N TRP A 154 -14.07 -6.12 12.49
CA TRP A 154 -13.17 -6.88 11.61
C TRP A 154 -12.22 -6.00 10.79
N TRP A 155 -12.52 -4.71 10.61
CA TRP A 155 -11.70 -3.77 9.83
C TRP A 155 -10.73 -2.94 10.68
N ILE A 156 -10.70 -3.20 11.99
CA ILE A 156 -9.79 -2.58 12.96
C ILE A 156 -8.65 -3.57 13.28
N PRO A 157 -7.38 -3.13 13.39
CA PRO A 157 -6.26 -3.97 13.80
C PRO A 157 -6.47 -4.60 15.19
N ALA A 158 -5.94 -5.80 15.42
CA ALA A 158 -6.08 -6.51 16.69
C ALA A 158 -5.54 -5.71 17.90
N ASP A 159 -4.40 -5.05 17.70
CA ASP A 159 -3.74 -4.21 18.71
C ASP A 159 -4.44 -2.85 18.93
N ALA A 160 -5.38 -2.49 18.06
CA ALA A 160 -6.26 -1.34 18.21
C ALA A 160 -7.67 -1.72 18.69
N GLY A 161 -7.84 -2.91 19.27
CA GLY A 161 -9.13 -3.40 19.81
C GLY A 161 -10.08 -3.98 18.76
N GLY A 162 -9.56 -4.28 17.56
CA GLY A 162 -10.30 -4.89 16.47
C GLY A 162 -10.28 -6.41 16.46
N THR A 163 -10.88 -6.99 15.41
CA THR A 163 -10.90 -8.44 15.18
C THR A 163 -10.23 -8.84 13.87
N ALA A 164 -9.47 -7.93 13.25
CA ALA A 164 -8.57 -8.31 12.16
C ALA A 164 -7.52 -9.32 12.66
N PRO A 165 -7.03 -10.24 11.80
CA PRO A 165 -5.93 -11.12 12.16
C PRO A 165 -4.72 -10.33 12.65
N ASP A 166 -4.01 -10.86 13.66
CA ASP A 166 -2.71 -10.33 14.04
C ASP A 166 -1.70 -10.45 12.89
N VAL A 167 -0.56 -9.78 13.00
CA VAL A 167 0.47 -9.72 11.94
C VAL A 167 0.99 -11.12 11.56
N GLU A 168 1.16 -12.00 12.54
CA GLU A 168 1.70 -13.35 12.31
C GLU A 168 0.66 -14.25 11.61
N SER A 169 -0.57 -14.23 12.10
CA SER A 169 -1.72 -14.92 11.52
C SER A 169 -2.01 -14.41 10.11
N ALA A 170 -1.96 -13.10 9.88
CA ALA A 170 -2.10 -12.49 8.56
C ALA A 170 -1.03 -12.99 7.59
N ALA A 171 0.24 -13.02 8.03
CA ALA A 171 1.35 -13.53 7.22
C ALA A 171 1.20 -15.02 6.89
N ARG A 172 0.68 -15.84 7.82
CA ARG A 172 0.36 -17.25 7.57
C ARG A 172 -0.73 -17.38 6.50
N LEU A 173 -1.84 -16.65 6.64
CA LEU A 173 -2.94 -16.63 5.66
C LEU A 173 -2.48 -16.17 4.27
N ASP A 174 -1.55 -15.21 4.20
CA ASP A 174 -0.92 -14.78 2.94
C ASP A 174 -0.13 -15.91 2.26
N ARG A 175 0.69 -16.64 3.02
CA ARG A 175 1.45 -17.78 2.50
C ARG A 175 0.52 -18.87 1.98
N GLU A 176 -0.54 -19.19 2.72
CA GLU A 176 -1.54 -20.19 2.31
C GLU A 176 -2.35 -19.76 1.08
N ALA A 177 -2.72 -18.47 1.00
CA ALA A 177 -3.39 -17.93 -0.17
C ALA A 177 -2.47 -17.98 -1.42
N LEU A 178 -1.19 -17.65 -1.27
CA LEU A 178 -0.20 -17.76 -2.34
C LEU A 178 0.00 -19.21 -2.80
N ALA A 179 0.06 -20.16 -1.87
CA ALA A 179 0.19 -21.59 -2.19
C ALA A 179 -1.00 -22.13 -2.98
N ARG A 180 -2.23 -21.70 -2.65
CA ARG A 180 -3.46 -22.09 -3.36
C ARG A 180 -3.55 -21.58 -4.80
N ILE A 181 -2.90 -20.46 -5.11
CA ILE A 181 -2.96 -19.83 -6.44
C ILE A 181 -1.92 -20.43 -7.40
N GLY A 182 -0.98 -21.26 -6.91
CA GLY A 182 0.09 -21.84 -7.70
C GLY A 182 1.11 -20.78 -8.13
N ALA A 183 2.20 -20.63 -7.39
CA ALA A 183 3.38 -19.98 -7.95
C ALA A 183 3.98 -20.91 -9.02
N PRO A 184 4.38 -20.40 -10.21
CA PRO A 184 5.22 -21.17 -11.11
C PRO A 184 6.52 -21.54 -10.37
N SER A 185 6.95 -22.78 -10.51
CA SER A 185 8.29 -23.23 -10.12
C SER A 185 9.36 -22.29 -10.67
N ASP A 186 10.41 -22.05 -9.88
CA ASP A 186 11.56 -21.18 -10.18
C ASP A 186 12.13 -21.33 -11.60
#